data_AF-A0A4Q0I6I5-F1
#
_entry.id   AF-A0A4Q0I6I5-F1
#
_cell.length_a   1.000
_cell.length_b   1.000
_cell.length_c   1.000
_cell.angle_alpha   90.00
_cell.angle_beta   90.00
_cell.angle_gamma   90.00
#
_symmetry.space_group_name_H-M   'P 1'
#
loop_
_entity.id
_entity.type
_entity.pdbx_description
1 polymer ?
#
loop_
_entity_poly.entity_id
_entity_poly.type
_entity_poly.pdbx_seq_one_letter_code
_entity_poly.pdbx_strand_id
1 'polypeptide(L)'
;MDNKKEVLDTGNEGVKGLMETIASKVSVDQSKEMLSNLKDSIVDNIHERTERAASFINSLKKDKIRNLERLLDVTRKELKKSDKKNYIYITDAGRMVVIDRDMWGEPCTVTVKEGNRVMLRLVKFFNDYPYLFPVFNEKNLNGEIIFMTDGEIWYRDKDVATLVLFKNDKPDFLTINLEKVKGYKEKDLLKYLENCKILYLEKRLNDLLLVERKIAIEDIVRVRPGYAIYKNSERTFTILLFDQLKALCDEFTLRKLPNLSEEALDVLFTLDIVEYIKSKGYAFENFKQDNDHIEYWQEIGSKRVCVMRYKI
;
A
#
# COMPACT_ATOMS: atom_id res chain seq x y z
N MET A 1 19.95 20.65 -66.05
CA MET A 1 19.08 21.71 -65.51
C MET A 1 17.89 21.02 -64.88
N ASP A 2 17.68 21.29 -63.60
CA ASP A 2 16.97 20.46 -62.63
C ASP A 2 15.45 20.52 -62.72
N ASN A 3 14.84 19.35 -62.46
CA ASN A 3 13.43 19.16 -62.17
C ASN A 3 13.10 19.65 -60.76
N LYS A 4 12.09 20.52 -60.61
CA LYS A 4 11.42 20.76 -59.31
C LYS A 4 9.99 20.21 -59.34
N LYS A 5 9.78 19.16 -58.54
CA LYS A 5 8.46 18.69 -58.08
C LYS A 5 7.91 19.69 -57.06
N GLU A 6 6.72 20.22 -57.31
CA GLU A 6 5.88 20.79 -56.27
C GLU A 6 5.24 19.64 -55.47
N VAL A 7 5.39 19.68 -54.15
CA VAL A 7 4.67 18.82 -53.21
C VAL A 7 3.72 19.73 -52.45
N LEU A 8 2.42 19.44 -52.59
CA LEU A 8 1.33 20.01 -51.81
C LEU A 8 1.50 19.59 -50.34
N ASP A 9 1.82 20.56 -49.49
CA ASP A 9 1.83 20.43 -48.04
C ASP A 9 0.41 20.61 -47.49
N THR A 10 -0.38 19.53 -47.51
CA THR A 10 -1.68 19.46 -46.82
C THR A 10 -1.60 18.40 -45.74
N GLY A 11 -1.12 18.77 -44.55
CA GLY A 11 -0.98 17.80 -43.47
C GLY A 11 -0.51 18.35 -42.13
N ASN A 12 -1.18 19.36 -41.56
CA ASN A 12 -0.94 19.70 -40.13
C ASN A 12 -2.05 20.47 -39.41
N GLU A 13 -3.04 21.04 -40.12
CA GLU A 13 -4.10 21.84 -39.48
C GLU A 13 -5.20 20.99 -38.82
N GLY A 14 -5.54 19.83 -39.40
CA GLY A 14 -6.58 18.95 -38.86
C GLY A 14 -6.24 18.28 -37.53
N VAL A 15 -4.96 17.96 -37.30
CA VAL A 15 -4.48 17.32 -36.05
C VAL A 15 -4.35 18.35 -34.92
N LYS A 16 -3.94 19.58 -35.23
CA LYS A 16 -3.98 20.72 -34.30
C LYS A 16 -5.41 21.05 -33.88
N GLY A 17 -6.35 21.10 -34.82
CA GLY A 17 -7.76 21.35 -34.54
C GLY A 17 -8.40 20.28 -33.66
N LEU A 18 -8.05 18.99 -33.85
CA LEU A 18 -8.49 17.90 -32.98
C LEU A 18 -7.81 17.94 -31.60
N MET A 19 -6.51 18.27 -31.52
CA MET A 19 -5.81 18.47 -30.25
C MET A 19 -6.39 19.64 -29.44
N GLU A 20 -6.69 20.76 -30.09
CA GLU A 20 -7.33 21.92 -29.45
C GLU A 20 -8.78 21.60 -29.05
N THR A 21 -9.51 20.83 -29.85
CA THR A 21 -10.88 20.40 -29.52
C THR A 21 -10.91 19.38 -28.36
N ILE A 22 -9.91 18.50 -28.26
CA ILE A 22 -9.79 17.55 -27.15
C ILE A 22 -9.30 18.26 -25.88
N ALA A 23 -8.31 19.15 -25.99
CA ALA A 23 -7.81 19.96 -24.88
C ALA A 23 -8.85 20.96 -24.35
N SER A 24 -9.78 21.42 -25.18
CA SER A 24 -10.89 22.30 -24.78
C SER A 24 -12.13 21.56 -24.27
N LYS A 25 -12.34 20.30 -24.67
CA LYS A 25 -13.48 19.47 -24.21
C LYS A 25 -13.18 18.59 -23.00
N VAL A 26 -11.90 18.39 -22.65
CA VAL A 26 -11.52 17.91 -21.31
C VAL A 26 -11.73 19.08 -20.35
N SER A 27 -12.93 19.16 -19.79
CA SER A 27 -13.39 20.19 -18.86
C SER A 27 -12.31 20.59 -17.84
N VAL A 28 -11.81 21.80 -18.04
CA VAL A 28 -10.78 22.46 -17.23
C VAL A 28 -11.32 22.86 -15.84
N ASP A 29 -12.64 22.82 -15.63
CA ASP A 29 -13.25 23.32 -14.39
C ASP A 29 -13.11 22.35 -13.21
N GLN A 30 -13.18 21.04 -13.42
CA GLN A 30 -12.91 20.07 -12.33
C GLN A 30 -11.41 20.00 -11.96
N SER A 31 -10.53 20.14 -12.96
CA SER A 31 -9.08 20.15 -12.74
C SER A 31 -8.56 21.42 -12.07
N LYS A 32 -9.18 22.59 -12.32
CA LYS A 32 -8.75 23.86 -11.70
C LYS A 32 -9.11 23.94 -10.22
N GLU A 33 -10.30 23.51 -9.83
CA GLU A 33 -10.69 23.43 -8.41
C GLU A 33 -9.86 22.38 -7.65
N MET A 34 -9.51 21.26 -8.29
CA MET A 34 -8.66 20.23 -7.67
C MET A 34 -7.19 20.67 -7.51
N LEU A 35 -6.64 21.37 -8.51
CA LEU A 35 -5.30 21.97 -8.39
C LEU A 35 -5.22 23.05 -7.31
N SER A 36 -6.31 23.79 -7.04
CA SER A 36 -6.36 24.70 -5.89
C SER A 36 -6.44 23.97 -4.55
N ASN A 37 -7.09 22.80 -4.47
CA ASN A 37 -7.20 22.04 -3.23
C ASN A 37 -5.89 21.31 -2.85
N LEU A 38 -5.05 20.97 -3.82
CA LEU A 38 -3.68 20.46 -3.59
C LEU A 38 -2.73 21.54 -3.07
N LYS A 39 -3.02 22.83 -3.35
CA LYS A 39 -2.21 23.96 -2.91
C LYS A 39 -2.30 24.21 -1.40
N ASP A 40 -3.45 23.93 -0.81
CA ASP A 40 -3.73 24.25 0.60
C ASP A 40 -3.22 23.19 1.59
N SER A 41 -2.78 22.01 1.11
CA SER A 41 -2.34 20.88 1.97
C SER A 41 -0.81 20.72 2.09
N ILE A 42 -0.01 21.54 1.39
CA ILE A 42 1.45 21.32 1.24
C ILE A 42 2.30 22.48 1.77
N VAL A 43 1.70 23.55 2.31
CA VAL A 43 2.47 24.65 2.92
C VAL A 43 2.75 24.33 4.38
N ASP A 44 3.76 23.50 4.61
CA ASP A 44 4.68 23.61 5.76
C ASP A 44 5.77 22.54 5.63
N ASN A 45 6.85 22.89 4.92
CA ASN A 45 8.23 22.72 5.36
C ASN A 45 9.22 22.94 4.22
N ILE A 46 10.37 23.49 4.59
CA ILE A 46 11.61 23.66 3.83
C ILE A 46 11.70 24.96 3.02
N HIS A 47 12.15 26.00 3.72
CA HIS A 47 13.08 26.97 3.15
C HIS A 47 14.52 26.60 3.51
N GLU A 48 15.43 26.95 2.59
CA GLU A 48 16.91 26.95 2.68
C GLU A 48 17.69 25.65 2.39
N ARG A 49 18.26 25.52 1.16
CA ARG A 49 19.67 25.88 0.80
C ARG A 49 20.23 25.18 -0.46
N THR A 50 20.82 26.02 -1.33
CA THR A 50 21.98 25.80 -2.25
C THR A 50 21.83 24.93 -3.52
N GLU A 51 22.44 25.39 -4.63
CA GLU A 51 22.42 24.82 -5.99
C GLU A 51 22.66 23.31 -6.12
N ARG A 52 23.38 22.69 -5.17
CA ARG A 52 23.54 21.22 -5.11
C ARG A 52 22.23 20.52 -4.75
N ALA A 53 21.45 21.07 -3.81
CA ALA A 53 20.12 20.55 -3.51
C ALA A 53 19.19 20.69 -4.72
N ALA A 54 19.33 21.76 -5.52
CA ALA A 54 18.60 21.90 -6.77
C ALA A 54 18.99 20.81 -7.79
N SER A 55 20.27 20.44 -7.93
CA SER A 55 20.66 19.33 -8.82
C SER A 55 20.18 17.96 -8.31
N PHE A 56 20.22 17.71 -7.00
CA PHE A 56 19.66 16.50 -6.39
C PHE A 56 18.13 16.43 -6.52
N ILE A 57 17.42 17.52 -6.28
CA ILE A 57 15.96 17.60 -6.47
C ILE A 57 15.62 17.39 -7.96
N ASN A 58 16.41 17.98 -8.87
CA ASN A 58 16.20 17.79 -10.30
C ASN A 58 16.52 16.37 -10.78
N SER A 59 17.50 15.67 -10.19
CA SER A 59 17.76 14.26 -10.49
C SER A 59 16.63 13.37 -9.97
N LEU A 60 16.19 13.59 -8.73
CA LEU A 60 15.04 12.88 -8.16
C LEU A 60 13.77 13.06 -9.00
N LYS A 61 13.49 14.28 -9.48
CA LYS A 61 12.36 14.53 -10.39
C LYS A 61 12.47 13.79 -11.72
N LYS A 62 13.68 13.70 -12.29
CA LYS A 62 13.93 12.92 -13.51
C LYS A 62 13.73 11.43 -13.28
N ASP A 63 14.19 10.91 -12.15
CA ASP A 63 14.04 9.51 -11.80
C ASP A 63 12.58 9.15 -11.53
N LYS A 64 11.83 10.00 -10.83
CA LYS A 64 10.37 9.89 -10.65
C LYS A 64 9.64 9.80 -12.00
N ILE A 65 9.93 10.72 -12.93
CA ILE A 65 9.35 10.70 -14.28
C ILE A 65 9.70 9.41 -15.01
N ARG A 66 10.97 8.99 -14.98
CA ARG A 66 11.43 7.78 -15.67
C ARG A 66 10.78 6.51 -15.10
N ASN A 67 10.62 6.44 -13.78
CA ASN A 67 9.91 5.36 -13.13
C ASN A 67 8.44 5.33 -13.55
N LEU A 68 7.81 6.51 -13.68
CA LEU A 68 6.42 6.62 -14.14
C LEU A 68 6.27 6.25 -15.61
N GLU A 69 7.18 6.67 -16.47
CA GLU A 69 7.24 6.25 -17.88
C GLU A 69 7.32 4.72 -18.01
N ARG A 70 8.17 4.09 -17.18
CA ARG A 70 8.30 2.62 -17.12
C ARG A 70 7.01 1.96 -16.64
N LEU A 71 6.36 2.49 -15.59
CA LEU A 71 5.08 1.96 -15.11
C LEU A 71 3.99 2.05 -16.18
N LEU A 72 4.00 3.14 -16.96
CA LEU A 72 3.01 3.39 -18.00
C LEU A 72 3.34 2.70 -19.32
N ASP A 73 4.47 2.01 -19.42
CA ASP A 73 4.98 1.39 -20.65
C ASP A 73 5.01 2.39 -21.83
N VAL A 74 5.65 3.54 -21.60
CA VAL A 74 5.87 4.57 -22.63
C VAL A 74 7.35 4.94 -22.69
N THR A 75 7.79 5.34 -23.88
CA THR A 75 9.19 5.66 -24.16
C THR A 75 9.35 7.07 -24.71
N ARG A 76 10.57 7.60 -24.63
CA ARG A 76 10.91 8.91 -25.20
C ARG A 76 10.65 9.01 -26.71
N LYS A 77 10.63 7.90 -27.46
CA LYS A 77 10.32 7.88 -28.90
C LYS A 77 8.84 8.21 -29.18
N GLU A 78 7.97 7.92 -28.22
CA GLU A 78 6.52 8.12 -28.33
C GLU A 78 6.10 9.50 -27.82
N LEU A 79 7.02 10.25 -27.20
CA LEU A 79 6.80 11.61 -26.72
C LEU A 79 6.52 12.57 -27.90
N LYS A 80 5.29 13.05 -28.00
CA LYS A 80 4.87 14.01 -29.03
C LYS A 80 4.96 15.46 -28.55
N LYS A 81 4.78 15.68 -27.25
CA LYS A 81 4.86 17.02 -26.66
C LYS A 81 5.44 16.93 -25.25
N SER A 82 6.37 17.83 -24.96
CA SER A 82 6.89 18.05 -23.61
C SER A 82 6.95 19.55 -23.35
N ASP A 83 6.05 20.05 -22.51
CA ASP A 83 6.09 21.43 -22.02
C ASP A 83 6.21 21.47 -20.50
N LYS A 84 6.13 22.66 -19.88
CA LYS A 84 6.25 22.84 -18.42
C LYS A 84 5.09 22.19 -17.64
N LYS A 85 3.92 22.04 -18.23
CA LYS A 85 2.71 21.54 -17.56
C LYS A 85 2.48 20.05 -17.82
N ASN A 86 2.79 19.56 -19.02
CA ASN A 86 2.50 18.18 -19.39
C ASN A 86 3.52 17.54 -20.34
N TYR A 87 3.60 16.22 -20.23
CA TYR A 87 4.18 15.33 -21.23
C TYR A 87 3.08 14.52 -21.90
N ILE A 88 3.11 14.45 -23.23
CA ILE A 88 2.11 13.73 -24.03
C ILE A 88 2.83 12.69 -24.89
N TYR A 89 2.48 11.43 -24.67
CA TYR A 89 2.96 10.27 -25.41
C TYR A 89 1.84 9.71 -26.27
N ILE A 90 2.17 9.31 -27.50
CA ILE A 90 1.27 8.59 -28.41
C ILE A 90 2.05 7.42 -28.98
N THR A 91 1.62 6.21 -28.62
CA THR A 91 2.17 4.94 -29.12
C THR A 91 1.71 4.67 -30.55
N ASP A 92 2.40 3.78 -31.26
CA ASP A 92 2.03 3.37 -32.62
C ASP A 92 0.66 2.65 -32.66
N ALA A 93 0.26 2.02 -31.55
CA ALA A 93 -1.06 1.41 -31.38
C ALA A 93 -2.19 2.43 -31.15
N GLY A 94 -1.89 3.73 -31.10
CA GLY A 94 -2.87 4.79 -30.88
C GLY A 94 -3.27 5.01 -29.41
N ARG A 95 -2.63 4.32 -28.46
CA ARG A 95 -2.74 4.62 -27.02
C ARG A 95 -2.08 5.96 -26.73
N MET A 96 -2.79 6.83 -26.03
CA MET A 96 -2.33 8.17 -25.63
C MET A 96 -2.18 8.23 -24.11
N VAL A 97 -1.06 8.78 -23.66
CA VAL A 97 -0.75 8.98 -22.23
C VAL A 97 -0.38 10.44 -22.02
N VAL A 98 -1.09 11.12 -21.14
CA VAL A 98 -0.80 12.50 -20.72
C VAL A 98 -0.37 12.47 -19.27
N ILE A 99 0.84 12.92 -18.98
CA ILE A 99 1.35 13.10 -17.62
C ILE A 99 1.28 14.59 -17.31
N ASP A 100 0.39 14.98 -16.41
CA ASP A 100 0.30 16.35 -15.91
C ASP A 100 1.21 16.54 -14.71
N ARG A 101 1.78 17.74 -14.61
CA ARG A 101 2.70 18.12 -13.54
C ARG A 101 2.21 19.32 -12.78
N ASP A 102 2.50 19.31 -11.49
CA ASP A 102 2.17 20.41 -10.60
C ASP A 102 3.08 21.64 -10.82
N MET A 103 2.89 22.66 -9.99
CA MET A 103 3.68 23.90 -10.06
C MET A 103 5.16 23.71 -9.73
N TRP A 104 5.52 22.61 -9.08
CA TRP A 104 6.91 22.24 -8.77
C TRP A 104 7.50 21.33 -9.85
N GLY A 105 6.72 20.92 -10.85
CA GLY A 105 7.12 20.05 -11.94
C GLY A 105 7.14 18.57 -11.56
N GLU A 106 6.50 18.18 -10.46
CA GLU A 106 6.30 16.76 -10.12
C GLU A 106 5.06 16.20 -10.84
N PRO A 107 5.11 14.95 -11.33
CA PRO A 107 3.92 14.29 -11.88
C PRO A 107 2.82 14.18 -10.83
N CYS A 108 1.63 14.70 -11.14
CA CYS A 108 0.50 14.71 -10.21
C CYS A 108 -0.70 13.90 -10.72
N THR A 109 -0.92 13.85 -12.05
CA THR A 109 -1.98 13.03 -12.64
C THR A 109 -1.53 12.41 -13.96
N VAL A 110 -2.17 11.29 -14.31
CA VAL A 110 -2.01 10.65 -15.61
C VAL A 110 -3.38 10.41 -16.23
N THR A 111 -3.55 10.84 -17.47
CA THR A 111 -4.67 10.46 -18.33
C THR A 111 -4.22 9.42 -19.34
N VAL A 112 -4.84 8.25 -19.35
CA VAL A 112 -4.62 7.20 -20.36
C VAL A 112 -5.87 7.07 -21.22
N LYS A 113 -5.71 7.23 -22.53
CA LYS A 113 -6.76 6.96 -23.52
C LYS A 113 -6.35 5.77 -24.39
N GLU A 114 -7.21 4.77 -24.44
CA GLU A 114 -7.04 3.56 -25.25
C GLU A 114 -8.38 3.16 -25.86
N GLY A 115 -8.47 3.24 -27.20
CA GLY A 115 -9.75 3.10 -27.92
C GLY A 115 -10.81 4.09 -27.42
N ASN A 116 -11.93 3.54 -26.92
CA ASN A 116 -13.05 4.31 -26.37
C ASN A 116 -12.95 4.54 -24.84
N ARG A 117 -11.89 4.03 -24.19
CA ARG A 117 -11.70 4.17 -22.74
C ARG A 117 -10.77 5.33 -22.44
N VAL A 118 -11.17 6.17 -21.48
CA VAL A 118 -10.33 7.24 -20.91
C VAL A 118 -10.29 7.01 -19.41
N MET A 119 -9.10 6.93 -18.84
CA MET A 119 -8.87 6.77 -17.41
C MET A 119 -8.02 7.93 -16.91
N LEU A 120 -8.45 8.56 -15.82
CA LEU A 120 -7.68 9.56 -15.08
C LEU A 120 -7.25 8.94 -13.75
N ARG A 121 -5.96 9.05 -13.44
CA ARG A 121 -5.36 8.54 -12.20
C ARG A 121 -4.53 9.63 -11.52
N LEU A 122 -4.59 9.67 -10.19
CA LEU A 122 -3.65 10.44 -9.38
C LEU A 122 -2.32 9.69 -9.31
N VAL A 123 -1.22 10.43 -9.43
CA VAL A 123 0.13 9.90 -9.24
C VAL A 123 0.58 10.18 -7.82
N LYS A 124 1.02 9.15 -7.13
CA LYS A 124 1.68 9.26 -5.83
C LYS A 124 3.02 8.54 -5.88
N PHE A 125 3.97 8.97 -5.08
CA PHE A 125 5.28 8.34 -4.98
C PHE A 125 5.54 7.86 -3.56
N PHE A 126 6.09 6.67 -3.41
CA PHE A 126 6.60 6.16 -2.15
C PHE A 126 7.95 5.47 -2.40
N ASN A 127 9.00 5.94 -1.72
CA ASN A 127 10.39 5.53 -1.98
C ASN A 127 10.76 5.61 -3.48
N ASP A 128 10.42 6.73 -4.12
CA ASP A 128 10.60 7.01 -5.56
C ASP A 128 9.89 6.07 -6.54
N TYR A 129 9.13 5.09 -6.04
CA TYR A 129 8.27 4.25 -6.85
C TYR A 129 6.90 4.93 -7.06
N PRO A 130 6.41 5.07 -8.32
CA PRO A 130 5.11 5.65 -8.62
C PRO A 130 3.97 4.66 -8.42
N TYR A 131 2.86 5.14 -7.91
CA TYR A 131 1.59 4.44 -7.81
C TYR A 131 0.49 5.26 -8.47
N LEU A 132 -0.50 4.56 -9.05
CA LEU A 132 -1.61 5.17 -9.80
C LEU A 132 -2.92 4.87 -9.09
N PHE A 133 -3.52 5.88 -8.49
CA PHE A 133 -4.79 5.74 -7.78
C PHE A 133 -5.94 6.35 -8.57
N PRO A 134 -7.18 5.85 -8.39
CA PRO A 134 -8.38 6.60 -8.74
C PRO A 134 -8.34 8.01 -8.16
N VAL A 135 -9.07 8.95 -8.75
CA VAL A 135 -9.18 10.30 -8.16
C VAL A 135 -9.99 10.22 -6.87
N PHE A 136 -9.44 10.74 -5.78
CA PHE A 136 -10.10 10.82 -4.47
C PHE A 136 -9.82 12.16 -3.79
N ASN A 137 -10.60 12.49 -2.77
CA ASN A 137 -10.46 13.74 -2.03
C ASN A 137 -9.43 13.60 -0.91
N GLU A 138 -8.37 14.41 -0.96
CA GLU A 138 -7.30 14.41 0.03
C GLU A 138 -7.42 15.53 1.08
N LYS A 139 -8.43 16.40 1.01
CA LYS A 139 -8.55 17.61 1.87
C LYS A 139 -8.47 17.33 3.37
N ASN A 140 -8.89 16.15 3.80
CA ASN A 140 -8.94 15.77 5.22
C ASN A 140 -7.86 14.73 5.57
N LEU A 141 -6.91 14.48 4.68
CA LEU A 141 -5.80 13.56 4.91
C LEU A 141 -4.64 14.37 5.45
N ASN A 142 -4.31 14.13 6.71
CA ASN A 142 -3.22 14.80 7.39
C ASN A 142 -2.06 13.83 7.59
N GLY A 143 -0.86 14.39 7.61
CA GLY A 143 0.37 13.67 7.95
C GLY A 143 1.11 13.09 6.75
N GLU A 144 2.21 12.41 7.06
CA GLU A 144 3.13 11.84 6.07
C GLU A 144 2.68 10.46 5.62
N ILE A 145 3.01 10.09 4.38
CA ILE A 145 2.74 8.74 3.88
C ILE A 145 3.80 7.79 4.44
N ILE A 146 3.36 6.80 5.23
CA ILE A 146 4.25 5.82 5.87
C ILE A 146 4.29 4.47 5.14
N PHE A 147 3.30 4.19 4.29
CA PHE A 147 3.22 2.98 3.48
C PHE A 147 2.28 3.18 2.28
N MET A 148 2.56 2.49 1.17
CA MET A 148 1.76 2.56 -0.05
C MET A 148 1.90 1.27 -0.87
N THR A 149 0.78 0.81 -1.45
CA THR A 149 0.72 -0.23 -2.51
C THR A 149 -0.33 0.16 -3.54
N ASP A 150 -0.47 -0.60 -4.63
CA ASP A 150 -1.48 -0.35 -5.68
C ASP A 150 -2.92 -0.23 -5.18
N GLY A 151 -3.23 -0.85 -4.03
CA GLY A 151 -4.58 -0.88 -3.46
C GLY A 151 -4.78 0.02 -2.24
N GLU A 152 -3.72 0.59 -1.66
CA GLU A 152 -3.84 1.31 -0.40
C GLU A 152 -2.74 2.36 -0.13
N ILE A 153 -3.10 3.35 0.69
CA ILE A 153 -2.19 4.40 1.18
C ILE A 153 -2.41 4.58 2.67
N TRP A 154 -1.31 4.60 3.44
CA TRP A 154 -1.33 4.96 4.86
C TRP A 154 -0.73 6.34 5.07
N TYR A 155 -1.53 7.22 5.67
CA TYR A 155 -1.11 8.53 6.16
C TYR A 155 -0.99 8.48 7.68
N ARG A 156 0.02 9.15 8.24
CA ARG A 156 0.22 9.24 9.69
C ARG A 156 0.52 10.68 10.10
N ASP A 157 -0.32 11.17 10.99
CA ASP A 157 -0.10 12.37 11.78
C ASP A 157 0.25 11.99 13.23
N LYS A 158 0.52 12.98 14.08
CA LYS A 158 1.00 12.80 15.46
C LYS A 158 0.16 11.80 16.27
N ASP A 159 -1.15 11.97 16.23
CA ASP A 159 -2.10 11.23 17.08
C ASP A 159 -3.10 10.38 16.27
N VAL A 160 -2.98 10.38 14.95
CA VAL A 160 -3.95 9.74 14.04
C VAL A 160 -3.24 9.07 12.87
N ALA A 161 -3.67 7.86 12.51
CA ALA A 161 -3.35 7.24 11.23
C ALA A 161 -4.61 7.13 10.38
N THR A 162 -4.50 7.37 9.08
CA THR A 162 -5.59 7.21 8.12
C THR A 162 -5.17 6.27 7.00
N LEU A 163 -5.92 5.18 6.84
CA LEU A 163 -5.83 4.26 5.71
C LEU A 163 -6.84 4.68 4.65
N VAL A 164 -6.37 4.77 3.40
CA VAL A 164 -7.21 4.88 2.21
C VAL A 164 -7.10 3.58 1.42
N LEU A 165 -8.19 2.83 1.33
CA LEU A 165 -8.32 1.61 0.53
C LEU A 165 -9.04 1.94 -0.77
N PHE A 166 -8.67 1.25 -1.86
CA PHE A 166 -9.37 1.39 -3.13
C PHE A 166 -10.02 0.07 -3.53
N LYS A 167 -11.35 0.05 -3.54
CA LYS A 167 -12.14 -1.12 -3.97
C LYS A 167 -12.99 -0.73 -5.17
N ASN A 168 -12.74 -1.36 -6.31
CA ASN A 168 -13.40 -1.05 -7.59
C ASN A 168 -13.36 0.45 -7.92
N ASP A 169 -12.16 1.02 -7.86
CA ASP A 169 -11.88 2.45 -8.07
C ASP A 169 -12.58 3.43 -7.11
N LYS A 170 -13.16 2.94 -6.02
CA LYS A 170 -13.78 3.78 -4.99
C LYS A 170 -12.90 3.83 -3.74
N PRO A 171 -12.58 5.03 -3.23
CA PRO A 171 -11.84 5.18 -1.99
C PRO A 171 -12.73 4.82 -0.79
N ASP A 172 -12.15 4.14 0.18
CA ASP A 172 -12.73 3.81 1.47
C ASP A 172 -11.73 4.21 2.57
N PHE A 173 -12.22 4.84 3.63
CA PHE A 173 -11.37 5.52 4.60
C PHE A 173 -11.53 4.90 5.99
N LEU A 174 -10.40 4.58 6.61
CA LEU A 174 -10.32 4.13 7.99
C LEU A 174 -9.39 5.07 8.77
N THR A 175 -9.94 5.75 9.77
CA THR A 175 -9.18 6.62 10.68
C THR A 175 -9.00 5.92 12.02
N ILE A 176 -7.76 5.91 12.53
CA ILE A 176 -7.35 5.22 13.74
C ILE A 176 -6.71 6.23 14.69
N ASN A 177 -7.21 6.30 15.92
CA ASN A 177 -6.60 7.09 16.99
C ASN A 177 -5.37 6.35 17.56
N LEU A 178 -4.24 7.05 17.64
CA LEU A 178 -2.96 6.52 18.10
C LEU A 178 -2.62 6.84 19.56
N GLU A 179 -3.48 7.54 20.32
CA GLU A 179 -3.22 7.97 21.69
C GLU A 179 -2.71 6.85 22.60
N LYS A 180 -3.34 5.69 22.52
CA LYS A 180 -3.00 4.53 23.36
C LYS A 180 -1.70 3.82 22.94
N VAL A 181 -1.21 4.10 21.73
CA VAL A 181 -0.03 3.45 21.13
C VAL A 181 1.10 4.44 20.84
N LYS A 182 1.04 5.66 21.38
CA LYS A 182 2.08 6.71 21.21
C LYS A 182 3.50 6.25 21.52
N GLY A 183 3.67 5.28 22.42
CA GLY A 183 4.98 4.74 22.80
C GLY A 183 5.48 3.57 21.95
N TYR A 184 4.73 3.14 20.92
CA TYR A 184 5.11 1.99 20.10
C TYR A 184 6.32 2.32 19.24
N LYS A 185 7.20 1.33 19.05
CA LYS A 185 8.25 1.39 18.02
C LYS A 185 7.60 1.23 16.65
N GLU A 186 8.27 1.70 15.59
CA GLU A 186 7.73 1.67 14.23
C GLU A 186 7.22 0.28 13.80
N LYS A 187 7.99 -0.77 14.08
CA LYS A 187 7.59 -2.15 13.77
C LYS A 187 6.30 -2.58 14.49
N ASP A 188 6.14 -2.18 15.75
CA ASP A 188 4.97 -2.55 16.56
C ASP A 188 3.75 -1.73 16.16
N LEU A 189 3.95 -0.46 15.78
CA LEU A 189 2.91 0.40 15.24
C LEU A 189 2.38 -0.15 13.90
N LEU A 190 3.25 -0.56 12.98
CA LEU A 190 2.82 -1.14 11.71
C LEU A 190 2.00 -2.41 11.90
N LYS A 191 2.37 -3.26 12.88
CA LYS A 191 1.59 -4.44 13.26
C LYS A 191 0.22 -4.07 13.81
N TYR A 192 0.16 -3.05 14.68
CA TYR A 192 -1.08 -2.53 15.21
C TYR A 192 -2.01 -2.01 14.09
N LEU A 193 -1.48 -1.21 13.16
CA LEU A 193 -2.24 -0.70 12.02
C LEU A 193 -2.75 -1.82 11.10
N GLU A 194 -1.93 -2.85 10.86
CA GLU A 194 -2.35 -4.02 10.08
C GLU A 194 -3.47 -4.80 10.79
N ASN A 195 -3.40 -4.99 12.11
CA ASN A 195 -4.49 -5.60 12.87
C ASN A 195 -5.78 -4.77 12.75
N CYS A 196 -5.70 -3.44 12.86
CA CYS A 196 -6.84 -2.55 12.66
C CYS A 196 -7.45 -2.70 11.26
N LYS A 197 -6.62 -2.74 10.21
CA LYS A 197 -7.05 -2.94 8.82
C LYS A 197 -7.74 -4.29 8.63
N ILE A 198 -7.16 -5.38 9.14
CA ILE A 198 -7.77 -6.71 9.05
C ILE A 198 -9.15 -6.70 9.73
N LEU A 199 -9.25 -6.13 10.93
CA LEU A 199 -10.52 -6.05 11.65
C LEU A 199 -11.53 -5.10 10.99
N TYR A 200 -11.07 -4.09 10.27
CA TYR A 200 -11.97 -3.24 9.48
C TYR A 200 -12.55 -3.99 8.27
N LEU A 201 -11.72 -4.75 7.57
CA LEU A 201 -12.12 -5.55 6.41
C LEU A 201 -12.97 -6.76 6.81
N GLU A 202 -12.70 -7.35 7.97
CA GLU A 202 -13.30 -8.59 8.46
C GLU A 202 -14.28 -8.36 9.61
N LYS A 203 -15.49 -7.92 9.26
CA LYS A 203 -16.56 -7.60 10.24
C LYS A 203 -16.83 -8.72 11.25
N ARG A 204 -16.84 -9.97 10.81
CA ARG A 204 -17.08 -11.11 11.72
C ARG A 204 -15.99 -11.24 12.80
N LEU A 205 -14.72 -11.00 12.44
CA LEU A 205 -13.62 -11.00 13.41
C LEU A 205 -13.66 -9.76 14.30
N ASN A 206 -14.05 -8.62 13.73
CA ASN A 206 -14.28 -7.38 14.50
C ASN A 206 -15.32 -7.60 15.61
N ASP A 207 -16.49 -8.10 15.23
CA ASP A 207 -17.60 -8.34 16.14
C ASP A 207 -17.20 -9.31 17.24
N LEU A 208 -16.57 -10.44 16.87
CA LEU A 208 -16.11 -11.43 17.84
C LEU A 208 -15.09 -10.86 18.83
N LEU A 209 -14.05 -10.17 18.36
CA LEU A 209 -12.94 -9.75 19.21
C LEU A 209 -13.26 -8.48 20.00
N LEU A 210 -13.79 -7.44 19.34
CA LEU A 210 -13.93 -6.10 19.92
C LEU A 210 -15.30 -5.90 20.57
N VAL A 211 -16.37 -6.52 20.04
CA VAL A 211 -17.74 -6.30 20.53
C VAL A 211 -18.15 -7.36 21.55
N GLU A 212 -18.10 -8.63 21.15
CA GLU A 212 -18.51 -9.76 21.98
C GLU A 212 -17.52 -10.00 23.13
N ARG A 213 -16.24 -10.15 22.80
CA ARG A 213 -15.18 -10.42 23.79
C ARG A 213 -14.60 -9.17 24.45
N LYS A 214 -14.88 -7.98 23.91
CA LYS A 214 -14.40 -6.68 24.44
C LYS A 214 -12.89 -6.63 24.62
N ILE A 215 -12.15 -7.27 23.72
CA ILE A 215 -10.68 -7.23 23.72
C ILE A 215 -10.27 -5.85 23.24
N ALA A 216 -9.43 -5.17 24.01
CA ALA A 216 -8.88 -3.90 23.60
C ALA A 216 -7.94 -4.10 22.41
N ILE A 217 -8.07 -3.28 21.37
CA ILE A 217 -7.32 -3.47 20.12
C ILE A 217 -5.80 -3.38 20.33
N GLU A 218 -5.36 -2.59 21.30
CA GLU A 218 -3.98 -2.48 21.76
C GLU A 218 -3.41 -3.77 22.39
N ASP A 219 -4.28 -4.66 22.90
CA ASP A 219 -3.87 -5.96 23.46
C ASP A 219 -3.83 -7.07 22.41
N ILE A 220 -4.33 -6.80 21.19
CA ILE A 220 -4.30 -7.75 20.08
C ILE A 220 -2.89 -7.76 19.49
N VAL A 221 -2.20 -8.88 19.68
CA VAL A 221 -0.85 -9.09 19.15
C VAL A 221 -0.92 -9.34 17.64
N ARG A 222 -1.89 -10.15 17.18
CA ARG A 222 -2.00 -10.55 15.78
C ARG A 222 -3.40 -11.02 15.43
N VAL A 223 -3.86 -10.65 14.24
CA VAL A 223 -5.06 -11.21 13.60
C VAL A 223 -4.68 -11.81 12.25
N ARG A 224 -5.12 -13.04 12.00
CA ARG A 224 -4.98 -13.75 10.73
C ARG A 224 -6.29 -14.49 10.41
N PRO A 225 -6.52 -14.89 9.14
CA PRO A 225 -7.75 -15.60 8.77
C PRO A 225 -8.02 -16.86 9.61
N GLY A 226 -6.97 -17.61 9.98
CA GLY A 226 -7.09 -18.87 10.73
C GLY A 226 -6.88 -18.75 12.25
N TYR A 227 -6.37 -17.64 12.76
CA TYR A 227 -6.17 -17.47 14.21
C TYR A 227 -6.02 -16.01 14.64
N ALA A 228 -6.23 -15.76 15.93
CA ALA A 228 -5.91 -14.50 16.58
C ALA A 228 -5.12 -14.73 17.87
N ILE A 229 -4.23 -13.80 18.19
CA ILE A 229 -3.47 -13.80 19.44
C ILE A 229 -3.72 -12.46 20.13
N TYR A 230 -4.12 -12.52 21.40
CA TYR A 230 -4.20 -11.33 22.23
C TYR A 230 -3.63 -11.58 23.63
N LYS A 231 -3.20 -10.50 24.26
CA LYS A 231 -2.64 -10.50 25.61
C LYS A 231 -3.78 -10.38 26.62
N ASN A 232 -3.86 -11.29 27.59
CA ASN A 232 -4.85 -11.18 28.68
C ASN A 232 -4.31 -10.35 29.85
N SER A 233 -3.02 -10.55 30.15
CA SER A 233 -2.31 -9.95 31.27
C SER A 233 -0.83 -9.82 30.90
N GLU A 234 -0.01 -9.21 31.75
CA GLU A 234 1.44 -9.11 31.51
C GLU A 234 2.13 -10.43 31.16
N ARG A 235 1.56 -11.58 31.57
CA ARG A 235 2.23 -12.89 31.52
C ARG A 235 1.48 -13.97 30.76
N THR A 236 0.36 -13.66 30.11
CA THR A 236 -0.42 -14.68 29.40
C THR A 236 -1.01 -14.17 28.09
N PHE A 237 -1.02 -15.05 27.10
CA PHE A 237 -1.57 -14.85 25.77
C PHE A 237 -2.70 -15.85 25.55
N THR A 238 -3.78 -15.43 24.91
CA THR A 238 -4.82 -16.34 24.40
C THR A 238 -4.68 -16.45 22.90
N ILE A 239 -4.77 -17.68 22.41
CA ILE A 239 -4.79 -18.04 21.00
C ILE A 239 -6.20 -18.51 20.70
N LEU A 240 -6.82 -17.89 19.69
CA LEU A 240 -8.12 -18.29 19.14
C LEU A 240 -7.87 -18.89 17.76
N LEU A 241 -8.46 -20.03 17.47
CA LEU A 241 -8.39 -20.68 16.16
C LEU A 241 -9.72 -20.63 15.44
N PHE A 242 -9.67 -20.38 14.14
CA PHE A 242 -10.83 -20.21 13.29
C PHE A 242 -10.84 -21.23 12.16
N ASP A 243 -12.02 -21.73 11.80
CA ASP A 243 -12.20 -22.48 10.57
C ASP A 243 -12.21 -21.56 9.33
N GLN A 244 -12.40 -22.18 8.15
CA GLN A 244 -12.53 -21.49 6.87
C GLN A 244 -13.72 -20.53 6.81
N LEU A 245 -14.75 -20.74 7.63
CA LEU A 245 -15.92 -19.87 7.76
C LEU A 245 -15.72 -18.78 8.81
N LYS A 246 -14.54 -18.70 9.45
CA LYS A 246 -14.20 -17.78 10.55
C LYS A 246 -15.03 -18.02 11.82
N ALA A 247 -15.52 -19.24 12.01
CA ALA A 247 -16.09 -19.67 13.28
C ALA A 247 -14.96 -20.05 14.24
N LEU A 248 -15.11 -19.70 15.53
CA LEU A 248 -14.17 -20.11 16.56
C LEU A 248 -14.29 -21.63 16.79
N CYS A 249 -13.19 -22.34 16.56
CA CYS A 249 -13.12 -23.79 16.72
C CYS A 249 -12.43 -24.22 18.01
N ASP A 250 -11.41 -23.46 18.42
CA ASP A 250 -10.56 -23.83 19.55
C ASP A 250 -9.94 -22.59 20.18
N GLU A 251 -9.59 -22.71 21.46
CA GLU A 251 -9.02 -21.65 22.28
C GLU A 251 -8.08 -22.24 23.32
N PHE A 252 -6.92 -21.61 23.50
CA PHE A 252 -5.99 -22.00 24.55
C PHE A 252 -5.08 -20.84 24.97
N THR A 253 -4.53 -20.95 26.18
CA THR A 253 -3.68 -19.91 26.77
C THR A 253 -2.23 -20.36 26.85
N LEU A 254 -1.31 -19.46 26.51
CA LEU A 254 0.13 -19.64 26.66
C LEU A 254 0.71 -18.67 27.67
N ARG A 255 1.77 -19.09 28.38
CA ARG A 255 2.51 -18.21 29.29
C ARG A 255 3.52 -17.31 28.56
N LYS A 256 3.94 -17.75 27.38
CA LYS A 256 4.80 -16.98 26.47
C LYS A 256 4.51 -17.42 25.03
N LEU A 257 4.69 -16.53 24.06
CA LEU A 257 4.67 -16.94 22.66
C LEU A 257 5.98 -17.67 22.32
N PRO A 258 5.94 -18.71 21.47
CA PRO A 258 7.14 -19.35 20.99
C PRO A 258 7.97 -18.38 20.15
N ASN A 259 9.30 -18.54 20.17
CA ASN A 259 10.21 -17.70 19.41
C ASN A 259 10.25 -18.18 17.95
N LEU A 260 9.27 -17.72 17.17
CA LEU A 260 9.04 -18.11 15.77
C LEU A 260 8.84 -16.86 14.91
N SER A 261 9.17 -16.96 13.62
CA SER A 261 8.79 -15.97 12.63
C SER A 261 7.27 -15.92 12.47
N GLU A 262 6.80 -14.90 11.75
CA GLU A 262 5.38 -14.69 11.50
C GLU A 262 4.79 -15.83 10.67
N GLU A 263 5.51 -16.29 9.67
CA GLU A 263 5.15 -17.40 8.79
C GLU A 263 5.12 -18.72 9.56
N ALA A 264 6.11 -18.93 10.44
CA ALA A 264 6.15 -20.09 11.31
C ALA A 264 4.97 -20.12 12.31
N LEU A 265 4.52 -18.97 12.82
CA LEU A 265 3.31 -18.91 13.64
C LEU A 265 2.05 -19.22 12.84
N ASP A 266 1.97 -18.75 11.58
CA ASP A 266 0.84 -19.03 10.69
C ASP A 266 0.68 -20.53 10.44
N VAL A 267 1.80 -21.25 10.31
CA VAL A 267 1.80 -22.71 10.20
C VAL A 267 1.49 -23.38 11.54
N LEU A 268 2.17 -23.00 12.63
CA LEU A 268 1.99 -23.62 13.95
C LEU A 268 0.54 -23.59 14.43
N PHE A 269 -0.18 -22.51 14.12
CA PHE A 269 -1.57 -22.29 14.53
C PHE A 269 -2.60 -22.67 13.46
N THR A 270 -2.25 -23.59 12.56
CA THR A 270 -3.26 -24.31 11.76
C THR A 270 -3.94 -25.39 12.61
N LEU A 271 -5.23 -25.66 12.32
CA LEU A 271 -6.05 -26.60 13.10
C LEU A 271 -5.40 -27.98 13.21
N ASP A 272 -5.00 -28.58 12.08
CA ASP A 272 -4.39 -29.92 12.04
C ASP A 272 -3.11 -30.02 12.89
N ILE A 273 -2.27 -28.97 12.83
CA ILE A 273 -1.02 -28.93 13.59
C ILE A 273 -1.30 -28.77 15.08
N VAL A 274 -2.24 -27.89 15.45
CA VAL A 274 -2.64 -27.69 16.85
C VAL A 274 -3.23 -28.97 17.44
N GLU A 275 -4.12 -29.64 16.72
CA GLU A 275 -4.71 -30.92 17.15
C GLU A 275 -3.62 -31.98 17.36
N TYR A 276 -2.67 -32.08 16.44
CA TYR A 276 -1.53 -32.98 16.59
C TYR A 276 -0.70 -32.66 17.84
N ILE A 277 -0.32 -31.40 18.04
CA ILE A 277 0.48 -30.93 19.18
C ILE A 277 -0.24 -31.23 20.50
N LYS A 278 -1.54 -30.95 20.59
CA LYS A 278 -2.38 -31.26 21.75
C LYS A 278 -2.45 -32.77 22.00
N SER A 279 -2.64 -33.58 20.97
CA SER A 279 -2.70 -35.05 21.08
C SER A 279 -1.41 -35.67 21.64
N LYS A 280 -0.26 -35.01 21.41
CA LYS A 280 1.05 -35.44 21.91
C LYS A 280 1.44 -34.79 23.25
N GLY A 281 0.66 -33.84 23.76
CA GLY A 281 0.98 -33.09 24.98
C GLY A 281 2.21 -32.20 24.84
N TYR A 282 2.52 -31.72 23.62
CA TYR A 282 3.63 -30.82 23.37
C TYR A 282 3.27 -29.40 23.82
N ALA A 283 4.20 -28.73 24.53
CA ALA A 283 3.98 -27.37 25.02
C ALA A 283 4.31 -26.35 23.93
N PHE A 284 3.31 -25.65 23.39
CA PHE A 284 3.49 -24.67 22.31
C PHE A 284 4.67 -23.69 22.57
N GLU A 285 4.91 -23.32 23.81
CA GLU A 285 5.97 -22.38 24.20
C GLU A 285 7.41 -22.89 23.98
N ASN A 286 7.59 -24.17 23.70
CA ASN A 286 8.90 -24.82 23.51
C ASN A 286 9.27 -25.01 22.04
N PHE A 287 8.37 -24.71 21.10
CA PHE A 287 8.69 -24.72 19.68
C PHE A 287 9.74 -23.67 19.34
N LYS A 288 10.63 -24.03 18.42
CA LYS A 288 11.69 -23.17 17.88
C LYS A 288 11.71 -23.27 16.37
N GLN A 289 12.17 -22.22 15.73
CA GLN A 289 12.43 -22.22 14.30
C GLN A 289 13.90 -22.55 14.06
N ASP A 290 14.14 -23.51 13.16
CA ASP A 290 15.45 -23.78 12.58
C ASP A 290 15.33 -23.69 11.06
N ASN A 291 15.95 -22.65 10.49
CA ASN A 291 15.82 -22.33 9.06
C ASN A 291 14.34 -22.26 8.63
N ASP A 292 13.95 -23.14 7.72
CA ASP A 292 12.62 -23.26 7.14
C ASP A 292 11.75 -24.33 7.84
N HIS A 293 12.06 -24.65 9.11
CA HIS A 293 11.33 -25.65 9.87
C HIS A 293 10.95 -25.16 11.27
N ILE A 294 9.82 -25.66 11.75
CA ILE A 294 9.39 -25.56 13.14
C ILE A 294 9.71 -26.89 13.82
N GLU A 295 10.41 -26.82 14.94
CA GLU A 295 10.94 -28.00 15.63
C GLU A 295 10.51 -28.05 17.10
N TYR A 296 10.22 -29.27 17.55
CA TYR A 296 10.03 -29.59 18.97
C TYR A 296 11.08 -30.59 19.43
N TRP A 297 11.85 -30.19 20.44
CA TRP A 297 12.90 -31.00 21.03
C TRP A 297 12.51 -31.43 22.44
N GLN A 298 12.72 -32.70 22.77
CA GLN A 298 12.51 -33.26 24.10
C GLN A 298 13.78 -33.92 24.62
N GLU A 299 13.97 -33.88 25.93
CA GLU A 299 14.96 -34.72 26.60
C GLU A 299 14.37 -36.13 26.78
N ILE A 300 15.00 -37.12 26.17
CA ILE A 300 14.66 -38.54 26.29
C ILE A 300 15.87 -39.25 26.88
N GLY A 301 15.81 -39.53 28.19
CA GLY A 301 16.96 -40.00 28.95
C GLY A 301 18.03 -38.91 29.04
N SER A 302 19.24 -39.19 28.53
CA SER A 302 20.36 -38.24 28.47
C SER A 302 20.53 -37.55 27.11
N LYS A 303 19.62 -37.81 26.15
CA LYS A 303 19.70 -37.28 24.80
C LYS A 303 18.57 -36.30 24.53
N ARG A 304 18.91 -35.20 23.87
CA ARG A 304 17.96 -34.26 23.30
C ARG A 304 17.57 -34.70 21.89
N VAL A 305 16.30 -35.00 21.67
CA VAL A 305 15.78 -35.58 20.42
C VAL A 305 14.73 -34.66 19.82
N CYS A 306 14.79 -34.44 18.51
CA CYS A 306 13.74 -33.74 17.76
C CYS A 306 12.59 -34.72 17.52
N VAL A 307 11.45 -34.49 18.19
CA VAL A 307 10.27 -35.37 18.13
C VAL A 307 9.22 -34.86 17.14
N MET A 308 9.35 -33.61 16.70
CA MET A 308 8.53 -33.03 15.64
C MET A 308 9.38 -32.05 14.85
N ARG A 309 9.35 -32.18 13.52
CA ARG A 309 9.93 -31.24 12.58
C ARG A 309 8.92 -31.05 11.45
N TYR A 310 8.51 -29.81 11.22
CA TYR A 310 7.55 -29.47 10.18
C TYR A 310 8.12 -28.33 9.33
N LYS A 311 8.04 -28.44 8.00
CA LYS A 311 8.55 -27.42 7.07
C LYS A 311 7.54 -26.28 6.95
N ILE A 312 8.01 -25.03 7.04
CA ILE A 312 7.20 -23.82 6.92
C ILE A 312 6.64 -23.68 5.50
#